data_AF-A0AAD2Q3Y5-F1
#
_entry.id   AF-A0AAD2Q3Y5-F1
#
_cell.length_a   1.000
_cell.length_b   1.000
_cell.length_c   1.000
_cell.angle_alpha   90.00
_cell.angle_beta   90.00
_cell.angle_gamma   90.00
#
_symmetry.space_group_name_H-M   'P 1'
#
loop_
_entity.id
_entity.type
_entity.pdbx_description
1 polymer ?
#
loop_
_entity_poly.entity_id
_entity_poly.type
_entity_poly.pdbx_seq_one_letter_code
_entity_poly.pdbx_strand_id
1 'polypeptide(L)'
;AATAACFPLLRQPMSFRRLETVLSSNFSQLPHNLQTLIHARLLHQSSPRYRTPFSFPTHPNPTPHEIFHLPRGASDADIKRRYIALVKQHHPDSPACRALPSDERHRRFQLVSAAYDTLRGKTVSMSGGPRRQPQDQDTWDEIDRRKNAYARYQAGYARARRAEFSSGYSPGYEDPFSWKRHRPVQDDGWVDRLILAFGFTALIVGILPMYLYPRPVYPRLPDSAFHLAQARREAMLTRDDRMRVQEHQEPDSDYEND
;
A
#
# COMPACT_ATOMS: atom_id res chain seq x y z
N ALA A 1 -20.94 -38.30 45.65
CA ALA A 1 -19.46 -38.23 45.68
C ALA A 1 -19.05 -37.32 44.53
N ALA A 2 -18.82 -36.02 44.80
CA ALA A 2 -17.49 -35.45 45.09
C ALA A 2 -16.66 -35.40 43.79
N THR A 3 -16.20 -34.28 43.23
CA THR A 3 -15.68 -33.04 43.83
C THR A 3 -15.75 -31.89 42.84
N ALA A 4 -16.30 -30.75 43.27
CA ALA A 4 -16.21 -29.46 42.62
C ALA A 4 -14.85 -28.81 42.94
N ALA A 5 -14.08 -28.42 41.91
CA ALA A 5 -12.86 -27.63 42.07
C ALA A 5 -13.16 -26.17 41.76
N CYS A 6 -13.30 -25.39 42.83
CA CYS A 6 -13.44 -23.95 42.87
C CYS A 6 -12.05 -23.31 42.76
N PHE A 7 -11.81 -22.46 41.75
CA PHE A 7 -10.62 -21.62 41.64
C PHE A 7 -11.01 -20.14 41.76
N PRO A 8 -10.67 -19.44 42.86
CA PRO A 8 -10.82 -18.00 42.96
C PRO A 8 -9.48 -17.34 42.60
N LEU A 9 -9.33 -16.91 41.34
CA LEU A 9 -8.23 -16.03 40.97
C LEU A 9 -8.65 -14.57 41.18
N LEU A 10 -8.28 -14.06 42.36
CA LEU A 10 -8.31 -12.64 42.72
C LEU A 10 -7.50 -11.82 41.70
N ARG A 11 -8.22 -11.07 40.87
CA ARG A 11 -7.65 -10.04 39.99
C ARG A 11 -7.55 -8.75 40.78
N GLN A 12 -6.35 -8.43 41.27
CA GLN A 12 -6.07 -7.17 41.95
C GLN A 12 -6.25 -5.97 41.00
N PRO A 13 -6.89 -4.87 41.44
CA PRO A 13 -6.86 -3.60 40.72
C PRO A 13 -5.52 -2.90 41.00
N MET A 14 -4.62 -2.90 40.02
CA MET A 14 -3.43 -2.06 40.05
C MET A 14 -3.85 -0.58 39.98
N SER A 15 -3.81 0.07 41.14
CA SER A 15 -3.92 1.52 41.31
C SER A 15 -2.72 2.20 40.65
N PHE A 16 -2.87 2.63 39.38
CA PHE A 16 -1.98 3.59 38.74
C PHE A 16 -2.37 4.99 39.20
N ARG A 17 -1.99 5.36 40.41
CA ARG A 17 -1.85 6.77 40.80
C ARG A 17 -0.39 7.03 41.12
N ARG A 18 0.12 8.14 40.59
CA ARG A 18 1.36 8.84 40.97
C ARG A 18 2.59 8.59 40.07
N LEU A 19 2.55 9.16 38.87
CA LEU A 19 3.73 9.65 38.12
C LEU A 19 3.42 10.96 37.38
N GLU A 20 2.76 11.89 38.07
CA GLU A 20 2.83 13.31 37.71
C GLU A 20 3.66 13.98 38.81
N THR A 21 4.55 14.90 38.43
CA THR A 21 5.43 15.76 39.26
C THR A 21 6.95 15.47 39.29
N VAL A 22 7.61 15.25 38.15
CA VAL A 22 9.08 15.49 38.05
C VAL A 22 9.53 16.21 36.76
N LEU A 23 8.65 16.52 35.79
CA LEU A 23 9.05 17.10 34.49
C LEU A 23 8.74 18.59 34.32
N SER A 24 8.85 19.41 35.37
CA SER A 24 8.48 20.83 35.29
C SER A 24 9.64 21.84 35.43
N SER A 25 10.89 21.41 35.65
CA SER A 25 11.91 22.35 36.15
C SER A 25 13.09 22.71 35.24
N ASN A 26 13.13 22.34 33.94
CA ASN A 26 14.29 22.67 33.08
C ASN A 26 13.95 23.14 31.64
N PHE A 27 12.73 23.61 31.36
CA PHE A 27 12.37 24.05 30.00
C PHE A 27 12.86 25.48 29.65
N SER A 28 13.28 26.27 30.63
CA SER A 28 13.67 27.68 30.45
C SER A 28 15.06 27.90 29.88
N GLN A 29 15.92 26.87 29.80
CA GLN A 29 17.30 26.99 29.30
C GLN A 29 17.48 26.63 27.81
N LEU A 30 16.42 26.20 27.13
CA LEU A 30 16.50 25.90 25.70
C LEU A 30 16.49 27.19 24.86
N PRO A 31 17.28 27.28 23.79
CA PRO A 31 17.27 28.45 22.91
C PRO A 31 15.87 28.65 22.26
N HIS A 32 15.45 29.90 22.08
CA HIS A 32 14.07 30.26 21.70
C HIS A 32 13.55 29.61 20.40
N ASN A 33 14.45 29.26 19.47
CA ASN A 33 14.12 28.53 18.25
C ASN A 33 13.70 27.06 18.50
N LEU A 34 14.26 26.41 19.53
CA LEU A 34 13.83 25.08 19.94
C LEU A 34 12.54 25.13 20.77
N GLN A 35 12.37 26.17 21.59
CA GLN A 35 11.14 26.36 22.35
C GLN A 35 9.94 26.51 21.40
N THR A 36 10.05 27.30 20.34
CA THR A 36 8.97 27.46 19.35
C THR A 36 8.62 26.16 18.62
N LEU A 37 9.60 25.33 18.27
CA LEU A 37 9.34 24.00 17.67
C LEU A 37 8.68 23.03 18.65
N ILE A 38 9.08 23.05 19.93
CA ILE A 38 8.49 22.19 20.95
C ILE A 38 7.08 22.65 21.32
N HIS A 39 6.85 23.96 21.45
CA HIS A 39 5.52 24.54 21.66
C HIS A 39 4.61 24.27 20.46
N ALA A 40 5.09 24.41 19.22
CA ALA A 40 4.33 24.05 18.03
C ALA A 40 3.95 22.55 18.03
N ARG A 41 4.84 21.67 18.47
CA ARG A 41 4.58 20.22 18.54
C ARG A 41 3.61 19.84 19.66
N LEU A 42 3.69 20.50 20.82
CA LEU A 42 2.80 20.26 21.95
C LEU A 42 1.39 20.83 21.72
N LEU A 43 1.27 22.02 21.12
CA LEU A 43 -0.03 22.59 20.74
C LEU A 43 -0.73 21.77 19.65
N HIS A 44 0.02 21.07 18.79
CA HIS A 44 -0.57 20.12 17.83
C HIS A 44 -1.04 18.80 18.47
N GLN A 45 -0.64 18.46 19.71
CA GLN A 45 -1.09 17.25 20.41
C GLN A 45 -2.31 17.47 21.30
N SER A 46 -2.63 18.71 21.67
CA SER A 46 -3.82 19.07 22.46
C SER A 46 -5.04 19.43 21.63
N SER A 47 -4.98 19.28 20.30
CA SER A 47 -6.19 19.33 19.48
C SER A 47 -7.12 18.23 20.01
N PRO A 48 -8.38 18.55 20.37
CA PRO A 48 -9.31 17.58 20.95
C PRO A 48 -9.24 16.34 20.08
N ARG A 49 -8.85 15.20 20.66
CA ARG A 49 -8.78 13.90 19.98
C ARG A 49 -9.97 13.90 19.04
N TYR A 50 -9.72 13.93 17.72
CA TYR A 50 -10.78 13.85 16.74
C TYR A 50 -11.54 12.59 17.13
N ARG A 51 -12.67 12.76 17.84
CA ARG A 51 -13.58 11.68 18.14
C ARG A 51 -14.12 11.39 16.77
N THR A 52 -13.44 10.47 16.09
CA THR A 52 -13.84 10.06 14.75
C THR A 52 -15.30 9.71 14.90
N PRO A 53 -16.22 10.41 14.21
CA PRO A 53 -17.65 10.30 14.47
C PRO A 53 -18.18 8.87 14.32
N PHE A 54 -17.35 7.98 13.78
CA PHE A 54 -17.59 6.56 13.57
C PHE A 54 -16.49 5.78 14.31
N SER A 55 -16.80 5.32 15.53
CA SER A 55 -15.93 4.42 16.28
C SER A 55 -16.07 2.99 15.77
N PHE A 56 -14.95 2.26 15.66
CA PHE A 56 -15.02 0.86 15.26
C PHE A 56 -15.78 0.03 16.33
N PRO A 57 -16.72 -0.85 15.95
CA PRO A 57 -17.47 -1.67 16.88
C PRO A 57 -16.55 -2.58 17.72
N THR A 58 -16.92 -2.80 18.99
CA THR A 58 -16.09 -3.55 19.95
C THR A 58 -16.44 -5.04 20.07
N HIS A 59 -17.56 -5.48 19.50
CA HIS A 59 -17.99 -6.88 19.52
C HIS A 59 -17.28 -7.69 18.42
N PRO A 60 -17.15 -9.02 18.58
CA PRO A 60 -16.30 -9.84 17.71
C PRO A 60 -16.83 -10.00 16.28
N ASN A 61 -18.15 -9.91 16.08
CA ASN A 61 -18.82 -10.16 14.80
C ASN A 61 -19.77 -8.99 14.43
N PRO A 62 -19.22 -7.82 14.10
CA PRO A 62 -20.02 -6.66 13.73
C PRO A 62 -20.73 -6.85 12.39
N THR A 63 -21.97 -6.36 12.29
CA THR A 63 -22.68 -6.40 11.01
C THR A 63 -22.11 -5.36 10.03
N PRO A 64 -22.17 -5.58 8.70
CA PRO A 64 -21.66 -4.60 7.73
C PRO A 64 -22.27 -3.20 7.87
N HIS A 65 -23.57 -3.13 8.19
CA HIS A 65 -24.27 -1.87 8.44
C HIS A 65 -23.79 -1.16 9.71
N GLU A 66 -23.46 -1.90 10.77
CA GLU A 66 -22.87 -1.35 12.01
C GLU A 66 -21.47 -0.80 11.77
N ILE A 67 -20.61 -1.51 11.03
CA ILE A 67 -19.26 -1.03 10.68
C ILE A 67 -19.35 0.31 9.93
N PHE A 68 -20.27 0.40 8.97
CA PHE A 68 -20.44 1.58 8.12
C PHE A 68 -21.24 2.70 8.79
N HIS A 69 -21.94 2.41 9.89
CA HIS A 69 -22.85 3.35 10.54
C HIS A 69 -23.87 3.92 9.54
N LEU A 70 -24.43 3.05 8.69
CA LEU A 70 -25.41 3.39 7.65
C LEU A 70 -26.72 2.61 7.85
N PRO A 71 -27.89 3.20 7.54
CA PRO A 71 -29.16 2.48 7.58
C PRO A 71 -29.22 1.36 6.54
N ARG A 72 -30.15 0.40 6.73
CA ARG A 72 -30.33 -0.80 5.88
C ARG A 72 -30.86 -0.53 4.45
N GLY A 73 -30.93 0.73 4.02
CA GLY A 73 -31.31 1.14 2.66
C GLY A 73 -30.43 2.25 2.12
N ALA A 74 -29.20 2.39 2.62
CA ALA A 74 -28.28 3.41 2.14
C ALA A 74 -27.93 3.20 0.66
N SER A 75 -27.78 4.31 -0.07
CA SER A 75 -27.43 4.26 -1.49
C SER A 75 -26.01 3.74 -1.72
N ASP A 76 -25.75 3.15 -2.89
CA ASP A 76 -24.40 2.74 -3.31
C ASP A 76 -23.37 3.87 -3.21
N ALA A 77 -23.80 5.10 -3.49
CA ALA A 77 -22.95 6.29 -3.41
C ALA A 77 -22.54 6.59 -1.96
N ASP A 78 -23.46 6.46 -1.01
CA ASP A 78 -23.18 6.66 0.41
C ASP A 78 -22.30 5.56 0.98
N ILE A 79 -22.54 4.31 0.57
CA ILE A 79 -21.68 3.16 0.93
C ILE A 79 -20.24 3.41 0.46
N LYS A 80 -20.05 3.81 -0.81
CA LYS A 80 -18.72 4.11 -1.37
C LYS A 80 -18.07 5.30 -0.64
N ARG A 81 -18.83 6.37 -0.37
CA ARG A 81 -18.32 7.54 0.37
C ARG A 81 -17.84 7.15 1.76
N ARG A 82 -18.63 6.34 2.48
CA ARG A 82 -18.28 5.84 3.81
C ARG A 82 -17.09 4.89 3.79
N TYR A 83 -17.02 3.99 2.80
CA TYR A 83 -15.88 3.10 2.60
C TYR A 83 -14.57 3.88 2.48
N ILE A 84 -14.52 4.91 1.62
CA ILE A 84 -13.32 5.73 1.41
C ILE A 84 -12.91 6.42 2.73
N ALA A 85 -13.88 6.93 3.51
CA ALA A 85 -13.59 7.55 4.79
C ALA A 85 -13.02 6.55 5.82
N LEU A 86 -13.65 5.38 5.96
CA LEU A 86 -13.20 4.34 6.89
C LEU A 86 -11.84 3.76 6.50
N VAL A 87 -11.59 3.53 5.21
CA VAL A 87 -10.29 3.04 4.72
C VAL A 87 -9.19 4.04 5.03
N LYS A 88 -9.38 5.34 4.79
CA LYS A 88 -8.38 6.37 5.15
C LYS A 88 -8.04 6.37 6.64
N GLN A 89 -9.04 6.13 7.49
CA GLN A 89 -8.86 6.09 8.94
C GLN A 89 -8.23 4.76 9.42
N HIS A 90 -8.65 3.63 8.85
CA HIS A 90 -8.28 2.28 9.28
C HIS A 90 -7.19 1.62 8.44
N HIS A 91 -6.58 2.35 7.49
CA HIS A 91 -5.45 1.85 6.73
C HIS A 91 -4.29 1.50 7.69
N PRO A 92 -3.56 0.37 7.48
CA PRO A 92 -2.43 0.00 8.33
C PRO A 92 -1.36 1.09 8.43
N ASP A 93 -1.19 1.88 7.36
CA ASP A 93 -0.22 2.99 7.31
C ASP A 93 -0.75 4.33 7.87
N SER A 94 -2.06 4.40 8.17
CA SER A 94 -2.69 5.62 8.65
C SER A 94 -2.15 6.00 10.04
N PRO A 95 -1.86 7.29 10.29
CA PRO A 95 -1.36 7.74 11.59
C PRO A 95 -2.32 7.41 12.74
N ALA A 96 -3.63 7.41 12.47
CA ALA A 96 -4.65 7.06 13.47
C ALA A 96 -4.56 5.61 13.95
N CYS A 97 -4.08 4.70 13.11
CA CYS A 97 -3.97 3.29 13.44
C CYS A 97 -2.61 2.91 14.02
N ARG A 98 -1.55 3.74 13.90
CA ARG A 98 -0.21 3.41 14.42
C ARG A 98 -0.15 3.12 15.92
N ALA A 99 -1.09 3.64 16.70
CA ALA A 99 -1.20 3.36 18.13
C ALA A 99 -1.78 1.96 18.44
N LEU A 100 -2.38 1.28 17.46
CA LEU A 100 -2.97 -0.05 17.62
C LEU A 100 -1.94 -1.15 17.26
N PRO A 101 -2.04 -2.35 17.86
CA PRO A 101 -1.20 -3.48 17.49
C PRO A 101 -1.43 -3.89 16.03
N SER A 102 -0.40 -4.42 15.38
CA SER A 102 -0.40 -4.67 13.94
C SER A 102 -1.55 -5.58 13.49
N ASP A 103 -1.81 -6.64 14.25
CA ASP A 103 -2.85 -7.63 13.96
C ASP A 103 -4.24 -7.00 13.97
N GLU A 104 -4.51 -6.13 14.93
CA GLU A 104 -5.80 -5.43 15.07
C GLU A 104 -6.02 -4.42 13.93
N ARG A 105 -4.96 -3.73 13.48
CA ARG A 105 -5.04 -2.83 12.31
C ARG A 105 -5.46 -3.61 11.07
N HIS A 106 -4.79 -4.73 10.82
CA HIS A 106 -5.05 -5.55 9.65
C HIS A 106 -6.45 -6.17 9.72
N ARG A 107 -6.86 -6.68 10.89
CA ARG A 107 -8.20 -7.21 11.15
C ARG A 107 -9.29 -6.17 10.86
N ARG A 108 -9.14 -4.94 11.36
CA ARG A 108 -10.12 -3.86 11.10
C ARG A 108 -10.22 -3.54 9.63
N PHE A 109 -9.08 -3.43 8.94
CA PHE A 109 -9.05 -3.18 7.50
C PHE A 109 -9.75 -4.30 6.71
N GLN A 110 -9.48 -5.56 7.04
CA GLN A 110 -10.15 -6.72 6.43
C GLN A 110 -11.66 -6.69 6.66
N LEU A 111 -12.13 -6.39 7.87
CA LEU A 111 -13.56 -6.28 8.19
C LEU A 111 -14.25 -5.16 7.40
N VAL A 112 -13.61 -3.99 7.25
CA VAL A 112 -14.15 -2.89 6.43
C VAL A 112 -14.29 -3.31 4.97
N SER A 113 -13.28 -3.98 4.41
CA SER A 113 -13.32 -4.47 3.02
C SER A 113 -14.39 -5.55 2.82
N ALA A 114 -14.45 -6.55 3.72
CA ALA A 114 -15.45 -7.61 3.67
C ALA A 114 -16.88 -7.06 3.80
N ALA A 115 -17.09 -6.06 4.66
CA ALA A 115 -18.37 -5.38 4.82
C ALA A 115 -18.77 -4.62 3.55
N TYR A 116 -17.82 -3.93 2.89
CA TYR A 116 -18.06 -3.25 1.62
C TYR A 116 -18.51 -4.24 0.53
N ASP A 117 -17.80 -5.35 0.39
CA ASP A 117 -18.13 -6.39 -0.60
C ASP A 117 -19.53 -6.99 -0.35
N THR A 118 -19.86 -7.27 0.92
CA THR A 118 -21.17 -7.78 1.32
C THR A 118 -22.29 -6.79 0.96
N LEU A 119 -22.13 -5.50 1.26
CA LEU A 119 -23.12 -4.46 0.97
C LEU A 119 -23.29 -4.19 -0.52
N ARG A 120 -22.23 -4.36 -1.33
CA ARG A 120 -22.27 -4.25 -2.79
C ARG A 120 -22.93 -5.44 -3.49
N GLY A 121 -23.40 -6.44 -2.73
CA GLY A 121 -23.94 -7.67 -3.30
C GLY A 121 -22.88 -8.59 -3.90
N LYS A 122 -21.58 -8.34 -3.64
CA LYS A 122 -20.52 -9.34 -3.81
C LYS A 122 -20.59 -10.29 -2.62
N THR A 123 -21.68 -11.03 -2.51
CA THR A 123 -21.80 -12.08 -1.49
C THR A 123 -20.75 -13.14 -1.79
N VAL A 124 -19.72 -13.20 -0.93
CA VAL A 124 -18.88 -14.39 -0.79
C VAL A 124 -19.82 -15.50 -0.35
N SER A 125 -20.28 -16.30 -1.29
CA SER A 125 -21.22 -17.38 -1.04
C SER A 125 -20.54 -18.35 -0.08
N MET A 126 -20.98 -18.40 1.18
CA MET A 126 -20.41 -19.25 2.23
C MET A 126 -20.63 -20.77 2.00
N SER A 127 -20.86 -21.20 0.75
CA SER A 127 -21.02 -22.62 0.39
C SER A 127 -20.06 -23.10 -0.71
N GLY A 128 -19.07 -22.32 -1.14
CA GLY A 128 -18.06 -22.85 -2.07
C GLY A 128 -17.27 -21.80 -2.81
N GLY A 129 -16.16 -21.35 -2.20
CA GLY A 129 -15.12 -20.57 -2.87
C GLY A 129 -15.47 -19.10 -3.15
N PRO A 130 -14.45 -18.22 -3.27
CA PRO A 130 -14.68 -16.83 -3.61
C PRO A 130 -15.34 -16.75 -5.00
N ARG A 131 -16.58 -16.25 -5.07
CA ARG A 131 -17.21 -15.84 -6.34
C ARG A 131 -16.45 -14.63 -6.87
N ARG A 132 -15.36 -14.93 -7.59
CA ARG A 132 -14.57 -14.01 -8.40
C ARG A 132 -15.50 -13.38 -9.44
N GLN A 133 -15.26 -12.13 -9.82
CA GLN A 133 -15.97 -11.51 -10.94
C GLN A 133 -15.82 -12.41 -12.17
N PRO A 134 -16.85 -12.57 -13.03
CA PRO A 134 -16.79 -13.47 -14.20
C PRO A 134 -15.54 -13.25 -15.07
N GLN A 135 -15.12 -12.00 -15.20
CA GLN A 135 -13.95 -11.61 -15.99
C GLN A 135 -12.60 -11.98 -15.32
N ASP A 136 -12.55 -12.01 -13.98
CA ASP A 136 -11.37 -12.45 -13.23
C ASP A 136 -11.37 -13.97 -13.00
N GLN A 137 -12.53 -14.61 -13.08
CA GLN A 137 -12.70 -16.05 -12.88
C GLN A 137 -11.97 -16.83 -13.96
N ASP A 138 -12.11 -16.41 -15.23
CA ASP A 138 -11.34 -16.96 -16.35
C ASP A 138 -9.83 -16.82 -16.14
N THR A 139 -9.38 -15.69 -15.57
CA THR A 139 -7.96 -15.44 -15.33
C THR A 139 -7.41 -16.36 -14.25
N TRP A 140 -8.14 -16.52 -13.14
CA TRP A 140 -7.68 -17.38 -12.05
C TRP A 140 -7.82 -18.87 -12.35
N ASP A 141 -8.85 -19.28 -13.10
CA ASP A 141 -9.04 -20.66 -13.54
C ASP A 141 -7.95 -21.05 -14.55
N GLU A 142 -7.53 -20.12 -15.41
CA GLU A 142 -6.37 -20.29 -16.28
C GLU A 142 -5.05 -20.38 -15.48
N ILE A 143 -4.89 -19.56 -14.43
CA ILE A 143 -3.73 -19.65 -13.52
C ILE A 143 -3.70 -21.01 -12.81
N ASP A 144 -4.83 -21.51 -12.31
CA ASP A 144 -4.92 -22.80 -11.63
C ASP A 144 -4.73 -23.96 -12.61
N ARG A 145 -5.23 -23.85 -13.84
CA ARG A 145 -4.94 -24.79 -14.94
C ARG A 145 -3.44 -24.86 -15.24
N ARG A 146 -2.77 -23.70 -15.34
CA ARG A 146 -1.31 -23.62 -15.55
C ARG A 146 -0.55 -24.22 -14.38
N LYS A 147 -0.93 -23.89 -13.13
CA LYS A 147 -0.30 -24.48 -11.93
C LYS A 147 -0.42 -26.00 -11.90
N ASN A 148 -1.59 -26.55 -12.20
CA ASN A 148 -1.80 -28.00 -12.26
C ASN A 148 -1.02 -28.66 -13.40
N ALA A 149 -0.89 -28.00 -14.56
CA ALA A 149 -0.04 -28.48 -15.65
C ALA A 149 1.44 -28.48 -15.26
N TYR A 150 1.94 -27.42 -14.61
CA TYR A 150 3.30 -27.36 -14.09
C TYR A 150 3.57 -28.40 -13.00
N ALA A 151 2.62 -28.63 -12.09
CA ALA A 151 2.74 -29.65 -11.07
C ALA A 151 2.83 -31.07 -11.68
N ARG A 152 2.04 -31.35 -12.73
CA ARG A 152 2.13 -32.61 -13.48
C ARG A 152 3.46 -32.74 -14.23
N TYR A 153 3.93 -31.66 -14.85
CA TYR A 153 5.21 -31.63 -15.53
C TYR A 153 6.36 -31.89 -14.55
N GLN A 154 6.38 -31.19 -13.40
CA GLN A 154 7.38 -31.41 -12.35
C GLN A 154 7.31 -32.83 -11.76
N ALA A 155 6.12 -33.36 -11.52
CA ALA A 155 5.97 -34.74 -11.03
C ALA A 155 6.48 -35.77 -12.05
N GLY A 156 6.25 -35.53 -13.36
CA GLY A 156 6.81 -36.33 -14.44
C GLY A 156 8.33 -36.25 -14.48
N TYR A 157 8.89 -35.04 -14.37
CA TYR A 157 10.33 -34.80 -14.36
C TYR A 157 11.01 -35.47 -13.14
N ALA A 158 10.41 -35.37 -11.96
CA ALA A 158 10.89 -36.02 -10.74
C ALA A 158 10.83 -37.55 -10.84
N ARG A 159 9.81 -38.12 -11.48
CA ARG A 159 9.71 -39.57 -11.73
C ARG A 159 10.75 -40.05 -12.76
N ALA A 160 10.95 -39.32 -13.86
CA ALA A 160 11.96 -39.64 -14.87
C ALA A 160 13.37 -39.62 -14.27
N ARG A 161 13.70 -38.58 -13.50
CA ARG A 161 15.00 -38.48 -12.81
C ARG A 161 15.22 -39.60 -11.79
N ARG A 162 14.16 -40.05 -11.10
CA ARG A 162 14.22 -41.16 -10.16
C ARG A 162 14.35 -42.51 -10.86
N ALA A 163 13.76 -42.67 -12.04
CA ALA A 163 13.93 -43.85 -12.89
C ALA A 163 15.34 -43.91 -13.49
N GLU A 164 15.90 -42.79 -13.93
CA GLU A 164 17.29 -42.69 -14.42
C GLU A 164 18.33 -43.06 -13.35
N PHE A 165 18.10 -42.68 -12.09
CA PHE A 165 19.00 -43.06 -10.99
C PHE A 165 18.82 -44.51 -10.53
N SER A 166 17.64 -45.10 -10.74
CA SER A 166 17.32 -46.49 -10.37
C SER A 166 17.65 -47.50 -11.47
N SER A 167 17.79 -47.07 -12.72
CA SER A 167 17.98 -47.93 -13.89
C SER A 167 19.38 -47.73 -14.44
N GLY A 168 20.37 -48.34 -13.79
CA GLY A 168 21.65 -48.59 -14.43
C GLY A 168 21.44 -49.44 -15.68
N TYR A 169 21.62 -48.82 -16.86
CA TYR A 169 21.87 -49.45 -18.15
C TYR A 169 20.77 -50.36 -18.75
N SER A 170 20.05 -49.86 -19.76
CA SER A 170 19.84 -50.61 -21.01
C SER A 170 19.41 -49.69 -22.16
N PRO A 171 20.26 -49.45 -23.17
CA PRO A 171 19.88 -48.81 -24.42
C PRO A 171 19.15 -49.83 -25.30
N GLY A 172 17.91 -49.51 -25.68
CA GLY A 172 17.19 -50.24 -26.72
C GLY A 172 16.03 -51.07 -26.20
N TYR A 173 14.89 -50.42 -25.96
CA TYR A 173 13.61 -51.06 -26.21
C TYR A 173 12.65 -50.01 -26.76
N GLU A 174 12.26 -50.22 -28.02
CA GLU A 174 11.24 -49.48 -28.73
C GLU A 174 9.92 -49.56 -27.98
N ASP A 175 9.29 -48.42 -27.71
CA ASP A 175 8.02 -48.34 -26.99
C ASP A 175 6.84 -48.61 -27.95
N PRO A 176 6.07 -49.70 -27.78
CA PRO A 176 4.96 -50.07 -28.67
C PRO A 176 3.68 -49.25 -28.47
N PHE A 177 3.65 -48.24 -27.60
CA PHE A 177 2.45 -47.46 -27.27
C PHE A 177 2.47 -46.01 -27.77
N SER A 178 2.96 -45.79 -29.00
CA SER A 178 3.10 -44.49 -29.66
C SER A 178 1.82 -43.87 -30.27
N TRP A 179 0.63 -44.42 -30.01
CA TRP A 179 -0.61 -44.01 -30.70
C TRP A 179 -1.23 -42.66 -30.28
N LYS A 180 -0.53 -41.81 -29.50
CA LYS A 180 -0.93 -40.42 -29.22
C LYS A 180 0.05 -39.34 -29.73
N ARG A 181 0.91 -39.66 -30.69
CA ARG A 181 1.61 -38.66 -31.54
C ARG A 181 1.26 -38.83 -33.01
N HIS A 182 -0.01 -38.61 -33.33
CA HIS A 182 -0.42 -38.23 -34.68
C HIS A 182 -1.10 -36.87 -34.63
N ARG A 183 -0.35 -35.84 -34.24
CA ARG A 183 -0.40 -34.61 -35.03
C ARG A 183 0.78 -34.70 -35.99
N PRO A 184 0.62 -34.44 -37.30
CA PRO A 184 1.77 -34.32 -38.17
C PRO A 184 2.67 -33.24 -37.55
N VAL A 185 3.90 -33.63 -37.23
CA VAL A 185 4.99 -32.68 -37.04
C VAL A 185 5.22 -32.07 -38.42
N GLN A 186 4.41 -31.08 -38.77
CA GLN A 186 4.90 -30.03 -39.67
C GLN A 186 5.99 -29.32 -38.88
N ASP A 187 7.14 -29.20 -39.51
CA ASP A 187 8.36 -28.57 -39.01
C ASP A 187 8.17 -27.08 -38.67
N ASP A 188 7.24 -26.70 -37.79
CA ASP A 188 7.00 -25.29 -37.41
C ASP A 188 8.18 -24.67 -36.65
N GLY A 189 9.26 -25.42 -36.41
CA GLY A 189 10.51 -24.91 -35.89
C GLY A 189 11.10 -23.78 -36.73
N TRP A 190 10.75 -23.64 -38.02
CA TRP A 190 11.14 -22.47 -38.81
C TRP A 190 10.38 -21.20 -38.39
N VAL A 191 9.12 -21.31 -37.98
CA VAL A 191 8.31 -20.19 -37.48
C VAL A 191 8.85 -19.73 -36.13
N ASP A 192 9.15 -20.66 -35.22
CA ASP A 192 9.74 -20.33 -33.93
C ASP A 192 11.12 -19.67 -34.09
N ARG A 193 11.96 -20.16 -35.01
CA ARG A 193 13.25 -19.52 -35.34
C ARG A 193 13.08 -18.12 -35.93
N LEU A 194 12.06 -17.90 -36.75
CA LEU A 194 11.75 -16.57 -37.29
C LEU A 194 11.30 -15.61 -36.20
N ILE A 195 10.43 -16.03 -35.29
CA ILE A 195 9.98 -15.21 -34.16
C ILE A 195 11.18 -14.81 -33.29
N LEU A 196 12.06 -15.76 -33.00
CA LEU A 196 13.25 -15.52 -32.20
C LEU A 196 14.24 -14.58 -32.91
N ALA A 197 14.46 -14.78 -34.21
CA ALA A 197 15.31 -13.92 -35.03
C ALA A 197 14.76 -12.49 -35.12
N PHE A 198 13.46 -12.33 -35.33
CA PHE A 198 12.81 -11.01 -35.34
C PHE A 198 12.93 -10.30 -33.98
N GLY A 199 12.71 -11.03 -32.89
CA GLY A 199 12.85 -10.49 -31.53
C GLY A 199 14.26 -9.98 -31.25
N PHE A 200 15.28 -10.77 -31.60
CA PHE A 200 16.68 -10.38 -31.39
C PHE A 200 17.09 -9.21 -32.29
N THR A 201 16.62 -9.19 -33.54
CA THR A 201 16.91 -8.11 -34.49
C THR A 201 16.27 -6.80 -34.03
N ALA A 202 15.01 -6.84 -33.58
CA ALA A 202 14.34 -5.66 -33.03
C ALA A 202 15.04 -5.14 -31.76
N LEU A 203 15.52 -6.04 -30.91
CA LEU A 203 16.31 -5.68 -29.72
C LEU A 203 17.60 -4.95 -30.11
N ILE A 204 18.37 -5.50 -31.06
CA ILE A 204 19.61 -4.88 -31.54
C ILE A 204 19.31 -3.52 -32.17
N VAL A 205 18.32 -3.41 -33.06
CA VAL A 205 17.95 -2.14 -33.70
C VAL A 205 17.51 -1.07 -32.68
N GLY A 206 16.87 -1.48 -31.58
CA GLY A 206 16.50 -0.56 -30.50
C GLY A 206 17.67 -0.13 -29.62
N ILE A 207 18.59 -1.03 -29.32
CA ILE A 207 19.72 -0.80 -28.40
C ILE A 207 20.93 -0.17 -29.10
N LEU A 208 21.21 -0.56 -30.35
CA LEU A 208 22.39 -0.14 -31.11
C LEU A 208 22.53 1.39 -31.24
N PRO A 209 21.46 2.18 -31.49
CA PRO A 209 21.56 3.63 -31.55
C PRO A 209 21.97 4.25 -30.21
N MET A 210 21.66 3.61 -29.08
CA MET A 210 22.06 4.07 -27.75
C MET A 210 23.58 4.00 -27.55
N TYR A 211 24.25 3.03 -28.19
CA TYR A 211 25.70 2.84 -28.09
C TYR A 211 26.48 3.56 -29.21
N LEU A 212 25.94 3.61 -30.43
CA LEU A 212 26.61 4.28 -31.55
C LEU A 212 26.48 5.80 -31.48
N TYR A 213 25.38 6.31 -30.93
CA TYR A 213 25.14 7.72 -30.71
C TYR A 213 24.89 7.94 -29.22
N PRO A 214 25.93 7.89 -28.37
CA PRO A 214 25.77 8.25 -26.97
C PRO A 214 25.23 9.68 -26.95
N ARG A 215 23.92 9.81 -26.76
CA ARG A 215 23.31 11.12 -26.61
C ARG A 215 24.02 11.72 -25.40
N PRO A 216 24.64 12.90 -25.53
CA PRO A 216 25.18 13.56 -24.35
C PRO A 216 24.01 13.63 -23.38
N VAL A 217 24.16 12.97 -22.23
CA VAL A 217 23.23 13.14 -21.12
C VAL A 217 23.28 14.63 -20.86
N TYR A 218 22.28 15.35 -21.37
CA TYR A 218 22.19 16.79 -21.18
C TYR A 218 22.45 17.02 -19.69
N PRO A 219 23.47 17.80 -19.31
CA PRO A 219 23.72 18.10 -17.91
C PRO A 219 22.53 18.93 -17.44
N ARG A 220 21.47 18.26 -16.99
CA ARG A 220 20.20 18.87 -16.57
C ARG A 220 20.29 19.50 -15.18
N LEU A 221 21.50 19.76 -14.67
CA LEU A 221 21.75 20.10 -13.28
C LEU A 221 22.43 21.46 -12.96
N PRO A 222 22.94 22.30 -13.89
CA PRO A 222 23.37 23.66 -13.53
C PRO A 222 22.28 24.74 -13.70
N ASP A 223 21.33 24.59 -14.63
CA ASP A 223 20.37 25.66 -14.93
C ASP A 223 19.37 25.89 -13.81
N SER A 224 18.87 24.84 -13.15
CA SER A 224 17.94 25.03 -12.02
C SER A 224 18.57 25.80 -10.87
N ALA A 225 19.87 25.60 -10.60
CA ALA A 225 20.61 26.33 -9.59
C ALA A 225 20.84 27.79 -10.00
N PHE A 226 21.12 28.05 -11.28
CA PHE A 226 21.24 29.40 -11.82
C PHE A 226 19.91 30.16 -11.73
N HIS A 227 18.80 29.55 -12.14
CA HIS A 227 17.46 30.15 -12.08
C HIS A 227 17.00 30.41 -10.63
N LEU A 228 17.36 29.54 -9.67
CA LEU A 228 17.08 29.77 -8.24
C LEU A 228 17.92 30.91 -7.66
N ALA A 229 19.20 31.00 -8.05
CA ALA A 229 20.07 32.09 -7.63
C ALA A 229 19.60 33.44 -8.21
N GLN A 230 19.15 33.44 -9.47
CA GLN A 230 18.57 34.60 -10.12
C GLN A 230 17.27 35.03 -9.44
N ALA A 231 16.33 34.12 -9.21
CA ALA A 231 15.06 34.42 -8.53
C ALA A 231 15.27 34.97 -7.12
N ARG A 232 16.30 34.51 -6.38
CA ARG A 232 16.65 35.07 -5.06
C ARG A 232 17.14 36.50 -5.14
N ARG A 233 17.94 36.86 -6.14
CA ARG A 233 18.42 38.25 -6.32
C ARG A 233 17.27 39.18 -6.69
N GLU A 234 16.39 38.76 -7.58
CA GLU A 234 15.21 39.55 -7.99
C GLU A 234 14.26 39.80 -6.80
N ALA A 235 14.02 38.77 -5.98
CA ALA A 235 13.17 38.91 -4.79
C ALA A 235 13.74 39.89 -3.75
N MET A 236 15.07 39.99 -3.63
CA MET A 236 15.72 40.97 -2.73
C MET A 236 15.53 42.41 -3.24
N LEU A 237 15.70 42.65 -4.55
CA LEU A 237 15.49 43.97 -5.14
C LEU A 237 14.04 44.42 -5.00
N THR A 238 13.08 43.53 -5.25
CA THR A 238 11.64 43.87 -5.09
C THR A 238 11.30 44.19 -3.63
N ARG A 239 11.96 43.55 -2.67
CA ARG A 239 11.75 43.85 -1.24
C ARG A 239 12.28 45.23 -0.90
N ASP A 240 13.47 45.60 -1.36
CA ASP A 240 14.06 46.92 -1.11
C ASP A 240 13.22 48.04 -1.75
N ASP A 241 12.70 47.84 -2.96
CA ASP A 241 11.85 48.83 -3.62
C ASP A 241 10.54 49.05 -2.85
N ARG A 242 9.95 48.00 -2.27
CA ARG A 242 8.76 48.13 -1.40
C ARG A 242 9.06 48.91 -0.12
N MET A 243 10.24 48.70 0.48
CA MET A 243 10.66 49.44 1.67
C MET A 243 10.82 50.94 1.35
N ARG A 244 11.42 51.28 0.20
CA ARG A 244 11.56 52.68 -0.23
C ARG A 244 10.23 53.36 -0.52
N VAL A 245 9.29 52.65 -1.14
CA VAL A 245 7.93 53.19 -1.38
C VAL A 245 7.20 53.43 -0.06
N GLN A 246 7.33 52.50 0.89
CA GLN A 246 6.70 52.64 2.22
C GLN A 246 7.30 53.80 3.03
N GLU A 247 8.62 54.00 2.97
CA GLU A 247 9.32 55.12 3.60
C GLU A 247 8.86 56.48 3.03
N HIS A 248 8.60 56.57 1.73
CA HIS A 248 8.08 57.80 1.12
C HIS A 248 6.58 58.05 1.38
N GLN A 249 5.84 57.04 1.85
CA GLN A 249 4.40 57.15 2.09
C GLN A 249 4.06 57.54 3.56
N GLU A 250 5.07 57.68 4.43
CA GLU A 250 4.94 58.21 5.80
C GLU A 250 5.45 59.66 5.95
N PRO A 251 4.85 60.63 5.26
CA PRO A 251 4.68 61.91 5.93
C PRO A 251 3.27 62.48 5.75
N ASP A 252 2.81 63.17 6.79
CA ASP A 252 1.67 64.11 6.80
C ASP A 252 0.29 63.58 7.26
N SER A 253 0.21 62.76 8.32
CA SER A 253 -1.07 62.53 9.03
C SER A 253 -1.18 63.10 10.44
N ASP A 254 -0.19 63.87 10.91
CA ASP A 254 -0.15 64.36 12.31
C ASP A 254 -0.55 65.83 12.49
N TYR A 255 -1.17 66.48 11.50
CA TYR A 255 -1.61 67.88 11.62
C TYR A 255 -3.04 68.12 11.11
N GLU A 256 -4.05 67.56 11.80
CA GLU A 256 -5.40 68.14 11.74
C GLU A 256 -6.26 67.72 12.94
N ASN A 257 -6.08 68.40 14.07
CA ASN A 257 -7.09 68.57 15.11
C ASN A 257 -6.63 69.68 16.07
N ASP A 258 -7.01 70.92 15.76
CA ASP A 258 -7.24 72.01 16.73
C ASP A 258 -8.18 73.04 16.09
#